data_AF-A0A811LC61-F1
#
_entry.id   AF-A0A811LC61-F1
#
_cell.length_a   1.000
_cell.length_b   1.000
_cell.length_c   1.000
_cell.angle_alpha   90.00
_cell.angle_beta   90.00
_cell.angle_gamma   90.00
#
_symmetry.space_group_name_H-M   'P 1'
#
loop_
_entity.id
_entity.type
_entity.pdbx_description
1 polymer ?
#
loop_
_entity_poly.entity_id
_entity_poly.type
_entity_poly.pdbx_seq_one_letter_code
_entity_poly.pdbx_strand_id
1 'polypeptide(L)'
;MTLDNVMEWCNWASHIKIVDVKRGNTIGDPLEYTVKHLEEFKSSKSPLPEKIQTMSRAVLCGVPHLEVDEEYFVGGFKDNGILTLDKCAQPYIEMYNGTGIGKAPPRWASINEKNLKRLRNMKDTILAKKKEL
;
A
#
# COMPACT_ATOMS: atom_id res chain seq x y z
N MET A 1 9.61 6.36 -2.81
CA MET A 1 9.45 6.76 -1.40
C MET A 1 10.18 5.76 -0.52
N THR A 2 10.84 6.13 0.58
CA THR A 2 11.38 5.12 1.52
C THR A 2 10.24 4.52 2.36
N LEU A 3 10.49 3.42 3.09
CA LEU A 3 9.51 2.88 4.04
C LEU A 3 9.12 3.92 5.10
N ASP A 4 10.07 4.71 5.59
CA ASP A 4 9.80 5.75 6.60
C ASP A 4 8.86 6.82 6.04
N ASN A 5 9.11 7.30 4.82
CA ASN A 5 8.25 8.31 4.20
C ASN A 5 6.82 7.79 3.97
N VAL A 6 6.65 6.50 3.65
CA VAL A 6 5.31 5.88 3.57
C VAL A 6 4.64 5.94 4.94
N MET A 7 5.35 5.50 5.99
CA MET A 7 4.83 5.49 7.36
C MET A 7 4.59 6.90 7.93
N GLU A 8 5.28 7.92 7.42
CA GLU A 8 5.11 9.30 7.83
C GLU A 8 3.94 9.96 7.09
N TRP A 9 3.93 9.92 5.76
CA TRP A 9 3.05 10.76 4.93
C TRP A 9 1.74 10.09 4.53
N CYS A 10 1.69 8.77 4.42
CA CYS A 10 0.45 8.07 4.05
C CYS A 10 -0.55 8.07 5.22
N ASN A 11 -1.85 8.10 4.93
CA ASN A 11 -2.86 7.97 5.99
C ASN A 11 -2.97 6.52 6.51
N TRP A 12 -2.64 5.56 5.65
CA TRP A 12 -2.65 4.14 5.97
C TRP A 12 -1.53 3.39 5.25
N ALA A 13 -1.14 2.25 5.81
CA ALA A 13 -0.18 1.32 5.23
C ALA A 13 -0.48 -0.10 5.69
N SER A 14 -0.38 -1.08 4.79
CA SER A 14 -0.76 -2.46 5.05
C SER A 14 0.00 -3.44 4.18
N HIS A 15 0.26 -4.63 4.72
CA HIS A 15 0.42 -5.85 3.94
C HIS A 15 -0.97 -6.32 3.51
N ILE A 16 -1.16 -6.48 2.20
CA ILE A 16 -2.43 -6.87 1.59
C ILE A 16 -2.25 -8.07 0.68
N LYS A 17 -3.34 -8.83 0.50
CA LYS A 17 -3.51 -9.78 -0.61
C LYS A 17 -4.60 -9.27 -1.54
N ILE A 18 -4.36 -9.26 -2.85
CA ILE A 18 -5.40 -8.91 -3.83
C ILE A 18 -6.33 -10.11 -4.01
N VAL A 19 -7.63 -9.87 -3.87
CA VAL A 19 -8.68 -10.90 -4.01
C VAL A 19 -9.37 -10.79 -5.36
N ASP A 20 -9.63 -9.56 -5.80
CA ASP A 20 -10.30 -9.29 -7.08
C ASP A 20 -9.92 -7.91 -7.61
N VAL A 21 -10.09 -7.69 -8.90
CA VAL A 21 -9.92 -6.39 -9.56
C VAL A 21 -11.10 -6.10 -10.47
N LYS A 22 -11.86 -5.06 -10.12
CA LYS A 22 -12.89 -4.50 -10.97
C LYS A 22 -12.30 -3.36 -11.80
N ARG A 23 -12.33 -3.54 -13.13
CA ARG A 23 -11.99 -2.47 -14.07
C ARG A 23 -13.24 -1.68 -14.41
N GLY A 24 -13.12 -0.35 -14.46
CA GLY A 24 -14.18 0.49 -14.99
C GLY A 24 -14.40 0.28 -16.50
N ASN A 25 -15.47 0.88 -17.02
CA ASN A 25 -15.88 0.73 -18.41
C ASN A 25 -15.08 1.63 -19.35
N THR A 26 -14.58 2.76 -18.84
CA THR A 26 -13.80 3.73 -19.61
C THR A 26 -12.37 3.83 -19.11
N ILE A 27 -11.50 4.44 -19.93
CA ILE A 27 -10.11 4.73 -19.58
C ILE A 27 -10.02 5.73 -18.42
N GLY A 28 -11.04 6.57 -18.22
CA GLY A 28 -11.09 7.54 -17.12
C GLY A 28 -11.56 6.93 -15.81
N ASP A 29 -12.18 5.75 -15.85
CA ASP A 29 -12.74 5.14 -14.66
C ASP A 29 -11.63 4.58 -13.76
N PRO A 30 -11.78 4.64 -12.43
CA PRO A 30 -10.83 4.05 -11.51
C PRO A 30 -10.84 2.52 -11.59
N LEU A 31 -9.71 1.92 -11.24
CA LEU A 31 -9.63 0.51 -10.87
C LEU A 31 -9.99 0.38 -9.40
N GLU A 32 -10.80 -0.62 -9.08
CA GLU A 32 -11.12 -0.99 -7.71
C GLU A 32 -10.56 -2.38 -7.45
N TYR A 33 -9.63 -2.48 -6.50
CA TYR A 33 -9.15 -3.74 -5.95
C TYR A 33 -9.97 -4.10 -4.72
N THR A 34 -10.43 -5.35 -4.69
CA THR A 34 -10.87 -5.98 -3.44
C THR A 34 -9.66 -6.66 -2.83
N VAL A 35 -9.39 -6.40 -1.55
CA VAL A 35 -8.18 -6.86 -0.88
C VAL A 35 -8.51 -7.45 0.49
N LYS A 36 -7.64 -8.33 0.95
CA LYS A 36 -7.58 -8.74 2.35
C LYS A 36 -6.39 -8.05 3.01
N HIS A 37 -6.63 -7.32 4.09
CA HIS A 37 -5.57 -6.80 4.94
C HIS A 37 -5.01 -7.94 5.82
N LEU A 38 -3.77 -8.35 5.55
CA LEU A 38 -3.10 -9.41 6.28
C LEU A 38 -2.36 -8.87 7.51
N GLU A 39 -1.77 -7.68 7.38
CA GLU A 39 -1.19 -6.94 8.51
C GLU A 39 -1.34 -5.43 8.29
N GLU A 40 -2.07 -4.74 9.17
CA GLU A 40 -2.16 -3.28 9.17
C GLU A 40 -0.96 -2.68 9.94
N PHE A 41 -0.20 -1.79 9.28
CA PHE A 41 0.95 -1.10 9.87
C PHE A 41 0.60 0.33 10.31
N LYS A 42 -0.27 1.00 9.57
CA LYS A 42 -0.78 2.34 9.88
C LYS A 42 -2.23 2.44 9.46
N SER A 43 -3.07 2.95 10.34
CA SER A 43 -4.45 3.32 10.05
C SER A 43 -4.94 4.34 11.08
N SER A 44 -5.84 5.25 10.70
CA SER A 44 -6.54 6.12 11.66
C SER A 44 -7.72 5.41 12.35
N LYS A 45 -8.34 4.43 11.68
CA LYS A 45 -9.45 3.61 12.19
C LYS A 45 -9.31 2.18 11.65
N SER A 46 -9.22 1.20 12.54
CA SER A 46 -9.20 -0.22 12.19
C SER A 46 -10.58 -0.85 12.47
N PRO A 47 -11.03 -1.81 11.65
CA PRO A 47 -10.34 -2.37 10.48
C PRO A 47 -10.34 -1.41 9.27
N LEU A 48 -9.33 -1.54 8.40
CA LEU A 48 -9.29 -0.86 7.11
C LEU A 48 -10.35 -1.43 6.13
N PRO A 49 -10.97 -0.58 5.28
CA PRO A 49 -11.87 -1.06 4.23
C PRO A 49 -11.18 -1.99 3.22
N GLU A 50 -11.86 -3.06 2.83
CA GLU A 50 -11.36 -4.06 1.87
C GLU A 50 -11.35 -3.59 0.41
N LYS A 51 -11.85 -2.37 0.14
CA LYS A 51 -11.88 -1.79 -1.20
C LYS A 51 -10.86 -0.67 -1.32
N ILE A 52 -10.05 -0.76 -2.35
CA ILE A 52 -9.00 0.20 -2.65
C ILE A 52 -9.15 0.68 -4.09
N GLN A 53 -9.11 1.98 -4.30
CA GLN A 53 -9.20 2.57 -5.63
C GLN A 53 -7.86 3.14 -6.11
N THR A 54 -7.65 3.10 -7.41
CA THR A 54 -6.51 3.77 -8.06
C THR A 54 -6.86 4.16 -9.48
N MET A 55 -6.15 5.12 -10.05
CA MET A 55 -6.30 5.44 -11.47
C MET A 55 -5.91 4.24 -12.34
N SER A 56 -6.61 4.05 -13.45
CA SER A 56 -6.41 2.91 -14.35
C SER A 56 -5.09 2.93 -15.13
N ARG A 57 -4.38 4.07 -15.14
CA ARG A 57 -3.14 4.26 -15.89
C ARG A 57 -2.01 4.77 -15.02
N ALA A 58 -0.83 4.20 -15.21
CA ALA A 58 0.38 4.61 -14.49
C ALA A 58 0.83 6.05 -14.80
N VAL A 59 0.42 6.61 -15.95
CA VAL A 59 0.69 8.02 -16.32
C VAL A 59 -0.20 9.00 -15.54
N LEU A 60 -1.33 8.55 -15.01
CA LEU A 60 -2.24 9.31 -14.15
C LEU A 60 -1.97 9.01 -12.66
N CYS A 61 -0.72 8.69 -12.31
CA CYS A 61 -0.33 8.26 -10.96
C CYS A 61 -1.02 6.98 -10.46
N GLY A 62 -1.67 6.21 -11.34
CA GLY A 62 -2.31 4.96 -10.98
C GLY A 62 -1.34 3.81 -10.69
N VAL A 63 -1.86 2.79 -10.02
CA VAL A 63 -1.17 1.53 -9.70
C VAL A 63 -1.92 0.33 -10.34
N PRO A 64 -1.96 0.21 -11.67
CA PRO A 64 -2.84 -0.73 -12.37
C PRO A 64 -2.29 -2.15 -12.53
N HIS A 65 -1.15 -2.45 -11.93
CA HIS A 65 -0.36 -3.66 -12.17
C HIS A 65 -0.31 -4.61 -10.97
N LEU A 66 -1.30 -4.54 -10.07
CA LEU A 66 -1.42 -5.51 -8.98
C LEU A 66 -2.16 -6.75 -9.47
N GLU A 67 -1.64 -7.91 -9.12
CA GLU A 67 -2.15 -9.20 -9.57
C GLU A 67 -3.04 -9.83 -8.51
N VAL A 68 -4.12 -10.49 -8.95
CA VAL A 68 -4.99 -11.28 -8.06
C VAL A 68 -4.17 -12.42 -7.45
N ASP A 69 -4.49 -12.77 -6.21
CA ASP A 69 -3.81 -13.75 -5.37
C ASP A 69 -2.39 -13.40 -4.92
N GLU A 70 -1.86 -12.25 -5.34
CA GLU A 70 -0.55 -11.79 -4.92
C GLU A 70 -0.60 -10.85 -3.71
N GLU A 71 0.50 -10.83 -2.98
CA GLU A 71 0.65 -10.06 -1.75
C GLU A 71 1.62 -8.90 -1.92
N TYR A 72 1.28 -7.76 -1.34
CA TYR A 72 2.04 -6.52 -1.48
C TYR A 72 2.12 -5.76 -0.14
N PHE A 73 3.18 -4.99 0.03
CA PHE A 73 3.17 -3.89 1.00
C PHE A 73 2.81 -2.60 0.29
N VAL A 74 1.73 -1.96 0.72
CA VAL A 74 1.23 -0.72 0.12
C VAL A 74 1.03 0.37 1.17
N GLY A 75 1.14 1.61 0.72
CA GLY A 75 0.71 2.79 1.46
C GLY A 75 -0.24 3.63 0.62
N GLY A 76 -1.09 4.41 1.27
CA GLY A 76 -2.04 5.23 0.54
C GLY A 76 -2.70 6.31 1.36
N PHE A 77 -3.62 7.00 0.69
CA PHE A 77 -4.42 8.05 1.29
C PHE A 77 -5.84 7.56 1.50
N LYS A 78 -6.58 8.27 2.36
CA LYS A 78 -7.98 7.98 2.61
C LYS A 78 -8.78 9.25 2.41
N ASP A 79 -9.72 9.21 1.46
CA ASP A 79 -10.65 10.31 1.20
C ASP A 79 -12.09 9.80 1.28
N ASN A 80 -12.93 10.49 2.06
CA ASN A 80 -14.34 10.15 2.27
C ASN A 80 -14.63 8.67 2.59
N GLY A 81 -13.71 8.00 3.31
CA GLY A 81 -13.84 6.59 3.66
C GLY A 81 -13.26 5.61 2.64
N ILE A 82 -12.91 6.07 1.44
CA ILE A 82 -12.32 5.29 0.36
C ILE A 82 -10.80 5.29 0.50
N LEU A 83 -10.19 4.10 0.45
CA LEU A 83 -8.74 3.98 0.39
C LEU A 83 -8.27 4.18 -1.04
N THR A 84 -7.26 5.03 -1.25
CA THR A 84 -6.67 5.27 -2.56
C THR A 84 -5.20 4.86 -2.60
N LEU A 85 -4.78 4.30 -3.73
CA LEU A 85 -3.37 4.04 -4.05
C LEU A 85 -2.90 5.00 -5.12
N ASP A 86 -1.81 5.69 -4.79
CA ASP A 86 -1.09 6.52 -5.74
C ASP A 86 0.33 6.01 -5.91
N LYS A 87 0.83 6.06 -7.14
CA LYS A 87 2.18 5.66 -7.53
C LYS A 87 3.28 6.33 -6.70
N CYS A 88 3.06 7.57 -6.27
CA CYS A 88 4.02 8.32 -5.46
C CYS A 88 4.03 7.91 -3.99
N ALA A 89 2.91 7.38 -3.48
CA ALA A 89 2.78 6.88 -2.11
C ALA A 89 3.39 5.48 -1.94
N GLN A 90 3.82 4.85 -3.04
CA GLN A 90 4.38 3.50 -2.97
C GLN A 90 5.86 3.53 -2.61
N PRO A 91 6.29 2.65 -1.69
CA PRO A 91 7.68 2.57 -1.33
C PRO A 91 8.49 2.08 -2.54
N TYR A 92 9.57 2.79 -2.82
CA TYR A 92 10.69 2.25 -3.54
C TYR A 92 11.44 1.43 -2.50
N ILE A 93 11.13 0.15 -2.41
CA ILE A 93 11.97 -0.72 -1.61
C ILE A 93 13.28 -0.81 -2.39
N GLU A 94 14.26 -0.02 -1.95
CA GLU A 94 15.66 -0.27 -2.23
C GLU A 94 15.82 -1.80 -2.12
N MET A 95 16.32 -2.46 -3.17
CA MET A 95 16.69 -3.89 -3.14
C MET A 95 15.59 -4.93 -3.45
N TYR A 96 14.92 -4.84 -4.62
CA TYR A 96 14.70 -6.07 -5.40
C TYR A 96 16.07 -6.56 -5.90
N ASN A 97 16.85 -7.28 -5.08
CA ASN A 97 18.18 -7.85 -5.44
C ASN A 97 19.00 -7.03 -6.47
N GLY A 98 19.07 -5.70 -6.30
CA GLY A 98 19.85 -4.80 -7.15
C GLY A 98 19.32 -4.39 -8.54
N THR A 99 18.10 -4.72 -9.00
CA THR A 99 17.70 -4.43 -10.41
C THR A 99 16.27 -3.94 -10.70
N GLY A 100 15.53 -3.39 -9.73
CA GLY A 100 14.14 -2.94 -9.97
C GLY A 100 13.95 -1.44 -10.23
N ILE A 101 13.88 -0.99 -11.49
CA ILE A 101 13.38 0.36 -11.83
C ILE A 101 11.85 0.37 -11.79
N GLY A 102 11.27 1.24 -10.94
CA GLY A 102 9.99 1.91 -11.24
C GLY A 102 8.78 1.59 -10.36
N LYS A 103 8.63 2.33 -9.25
CA LYS A 103 7.36 2.90 -8.70
C LYS A 103 6.12 1.99 -8.62
N ALA A 104 6.25 0.67 -8.54
CA ALA A 104 5.17 -0.26 -8.21
C ALA A 104 5.32 -0.71 -6.75
N PRO A 105 4.21 -1.03 -6.05
CA PRO A 105 4.30 -1.61 -4.73
C PRO A 105 5.19 -2.86 -4.73
N PRO A 106 6.03 -3.01 -3.70
CA PRO A 106 6.82 -4.22 -3.50
C PRO A 106 5.91 -5.43 -3.27
N ARG A 107 6.18 -6.54 -3.97
CA ARG A 107 5.61 -7.84 -3.58
C ARG A 107 6.07 -8.18 -2.17
N TRP A 108 5.18 -8.70 -1.35
CA TRP A 108 5.48 -9.02 0.04
C TRP A 108 6.66 -9.99 0.18
N ALA A 109 6.69 -11.03 -0.66
CA ALA A 109 7.77 -12.01 -0.70
C ALA A 109 9.16 -11.44 -1.05
N SER A 110 9.22 -10.23 -1.63
CA SER A 110 10.48 -9.57 -1.99
C SER A 110 11.08 -8.71 -0.87
N ILE A 111 10.35 -8.52 0.24
CA ILE A 111 10.79 -7.67 1.34
C ILE A 111 11.70 -8.48 2.27
N ASN A 112 12.97 -8.09 2.37
CA ASN A 112 13.91 -8.75 3.25
C ASN A 112 13.56 -8.58 4.75
N GLU A 113 14.07 -9.49 5.57
CA GLU A 113 13.79 -9.54 7.01
C GLU A 113 14.16 -8.25 7.75
N LYS A 114 15.25 -7.57 7.34
CA LYS A 114 15.67 -6.29 7.91
C LYS A 114 14.58 -5.23 7.74
N ASN A 115 14.00 -5.13 6.55
CA ASN A 115 12.93 -4.19 6.23
C ASN A 115 11.61 -4.58 6.90
N LEU A 116 11.29 -5.87 6.99
CA LEU A 116 10.12 -6.37 7.73
C LEU A 116 10.21 -6.03 9.22
N LYS A 117 11.36 -6.26 9.85
CA LYS A 117 11.61 -5.90 11.25
C LYS A 117 11.45 -4.40 11.46
N ARG A 118 11.97 -3.59 10.54
CA ARG A 118 11.83 -2.13 10.59
C ARG A 118 10.36 -1.70 10.51
N LEU A 119 9.57 -2.28 9.60
CA LEU A 119 8.13 -1.99 9.46
C LEU A 119 7.35 -2.27 10.75
N ARG A 120 7.59 -3.44 11.36
CA ARG A 120 6.95 -3.83 12.63
C ARG A 120 7.34 -2.90 13.78
N ASN A 121 8.62 -2.54 13.91
CA ASN A 121 9.06 -1.58 14.91
C ASN A 121 8.40 -0.20 14.74
N MET A 122 8.21 0.26 13.50
CA MET A 122 7.52 1.53 13.22
C MET A 122 6.03 1.45 13.61
N LYS A 123 5.36 0.34 13.30
CA LYS A 123 3.99 0.07 13.75
C LYS A 123 3.87 0.13 15.27
N ASP A 124 4.75 -0.55 16.00
CA ASP A 124 4.74 -0.55 17.48
C ASP A 124 4.92 0.86 18.05
N THR A 125 5.83 1.63 17.46
CA THR A 125 6.06 3.04 17.84
C THR A 125 4.81 3.90 17.63
N ILE A 126 4.10 3.72 16.51
CA ILE A 126 2.85 4.44 16.21
C ILE A 126 1.75 4.04 17.20
N LEU A 127 1.63 2.75 17.51
CA LEU A 127 0.66 2.24 18.47
C LEU A 127 0.93 2.75 19.89
N ALA A 128 2.19 2.84 20.31
CA ALA A 128 2.57 3.39 21.60
C ALA A 128 2.14 4.87 21.71
N LYS A 129 2.49 5.71 20.72
CA LYS A 129 2.11 7.13 20.70
C LYS A 129 0.60 7.37 20.74
N LYS A 130 -0.20 6.48 20.13
CA LYS A 130 -1.66 6.57 20.17
C LYS A 130 -2.28 6.27 21.53
N LYS A 131 -1.61 5.49 22.39
CA LYS A 131 -2.10 5.18 23.74
C LYS A 131 -1.83 6.32 24.73
N GLU A 132 -0.92 7.22 24.39
CA GLU A 132 -0.54 8.38 25.20
C GLU A 132 -1.40 9.62 24.93
N LEU A 133 -2.33 9.55 23.96
CA LEU A 133 -3.27 10.60 23.55
C LEU A 133 -4.70 10.23 23.95
#